data_AF-A0A1B6IF69-F1
#
_entry.id   AF-A0A1B6IF69-F1
#
_cell.length_a   1.000
_cell.length_b   1.000
_cell.length_c   1.000
_cell.angle_alpha   90.00
_cell.angle_beta   90.00
_cell.angle_gamma   90.00
#
_symmetry.space_group_name_H-M   'P 1'
#
loop_
_entity.id
_entity.type
_entity.pdbx_description
1 polymer ?
#
loop_
_entity_poly.entity_id
_entity_poly.type
_entity_poly.pdbx_seq_one_letter_code
_entity_poly.pdbx_strand_id
1 'polypeptide(L)'
;VCLTREACHYLSESGVSADQLIQQLASLTDTLALHGDPPLVWFSPERVAGPRLAESLRFGMLELKEHLDTFLDRKDHAAGCLDSLKAVGNKESVLDVGRSLYKLHFQLLLLLESATKMFTALCSTAHDNQLHDISSEVAQMRQSLSHAQEEGLESSDQGTPTPTASPSPSPLPDQTEATLVELLQDTQWHSALHFAHHNRGMWPSEL
;
A
#
# COMPACT_ATOMS: atom_id res chain seq x y z
N VAL A 1 6.94 1.05 -13.80
CA VAL A 1 7.91 -0.07 -13.85
C VAL A 1 7.88 -0.80 -15.19
N CYS A 2 6.76 -1.42 -15.62
CA CYS A 2 6.70 -2.19 -16.87
C CYS A 2 7.07 -1.39 -18.13
N LEU A 3 6.51 -0.20 -18.31
CA LEU A 3 6.77 0.66 -19.47
C LEU A 3 8.26 1.02 -19.64
N THR A 4 8.94 1.41 -18.55
CA THR A 4 10.36 1.77 -18.59
C THR A 4 11.23 0.57 -18.96
N ARG A 5 10.95 -0.62 -18.40
CA ARG A 5 11.69 -1.85 -18.72
C ARG A 5 11.53 -2.23 -20.18
N GLU A 6 10.32 -2.15 -20.70
CA GLU A 6 10.04 -2.40 -22.11
C GLU A 6 10.76 -1.40 -23.01
N ALA A 7 10.71 -0.10 -22.68
CA ALA A 7 11.42 0.90 -23.45
C ALA A 7 12.94 0.68 -23.44
N CYS A 8 13.53 0.33 -22.29
CA CYS A 8 14.94 -0.03 -22.20
C CYS A 8 15.32 -1.20 -23.12
N HIS A 9 14.46 -2.22 -23.24
CA HIS A 9 14.66 -3.33 -24.17
C HIS A 9 14.76 -2.84 -25.62
N TYR A 10 13.76 -2.10 -26.11
CA TYR A 10 13.78 -1.61 -27.49
C TYR A 10 14.89 -0.59 -27.77
N LEU A 11 15.25 0.24 -26.78
CA LEU A 11 16.39 1.13 -26.88
C LEU A 11 17.70 0.34 -27.06
N SER A 12 17.87 -0.78 -26.35
CA SER A 12 19.06 -1.63 -26.48
C SER A 12 19.16 -2.32 -27.85
N GLU A 13 18.02 -2.63 -28.47
CA GLU A 13 17.96 -3.24 -29.80
C GLU A 13 18.10 -2.22 -30.94
N SER A 14 17.92 -0.93 -30.66
CA SER A 14 17.90 0.13 -31.67
C SER A 14 19.25 0.41 -32.36
N GLY A 15 20.35 -0.18 -31.87
CA GLY A 15 21.70 0.02 -32.40
C GLY A 15 22.29 1.42 -32.18
N VAL A 16 21.54 2.33 -31.53
CA VAL A 16 22.01 3.65 -31.09
C VAL A 16 22.67 3.47 -29.72
N SER A 17 23.88 4.01 -29.54
CA SER A 17 24.53 3.98 -28.22
C SER A 17 23.74 4.85 -27.22
N ALA A 18 22.97 4.18 -26.38
CA ALA A 18 22.17 4.74 -25.30
C ALA A 18 22.43 4.01 -23.97
N ASP A 19 23.53 3.25 -23.89
CA ASP A 19 23.83 2.30 -22.82
C ASP A 19 23.78 2.95 -21.43
N GLN A 20 24.37 4.15 -21.29
CA GLN A 20 24.36 4.87 -20.02
C GLN A 20 22.95 5.29 -19.59
N LEU A 21 22.11 5.76 -20.53
CA LEU A 21 20.73 6.14 -20.26
C LEU A 21 19.90 4.92 -19.87
N ILE A 22 20.05 3.81 -20.59
CA ILE A 22 19.38 2.52 -20.30
C ILE A 22 19.78 2.04 -18.91
N GLN A 23 21.07 2.07 -18.57
CA GLN A 23 21.56 1.63 -17.27
C GLN A 23 21.00 2.48 -16.12
N GLN A 24 20.96 3.80 -16.28
CA GLN A 24 20.38 4.70 -15.26
C GLN A 24 18.88 4.46 -15.08
N LEU A 25 18.13 4.33 -16.18
CA LEU A 25 16.69 4.06 -16.14
C LEU A 25 16.37 2.68 -15.54
N ALA A 26 17.18 1.66 -15.87
CA ALA A 26 17.04 0.32 -15.30
C ALA A 26 17.30 0.34 -13.79
N SER A 27 18.41 0.96 -13.35
CA SER A 27 18.74 1.08 -11.93
C SER A 27 17.66 1.83 -11.13
N LEU A 28 17.14 2.94 -11.67
CA LEU A 28 16.03 3.67 -11.07
C LEU A 28 14.77 2.80 -10.99
N THR A 29 14.45 2.07 -12.06
CA THR A 29 13.28 1.19 -12.12
C THR A 29 13.38 0.04 -11.13
N ASP A 30 14.56 -0.55 -10.96
CA ASP A 30 14.83 -1.61 -9.98
C ASP A 30 14.70 -1.09 -8.56
N THR A 31 15.23 0.11 -8.29
CA THR A 31 15.09 0.77 -6.99
C THR A 31 13.61 0.99 -6.67
N LEU A 32 12.85 1.55 -7.61
CA LEU A 32 11.40 1.77 -7.45
C LEU A 32 10.61 0.46 -7.30
N ALA A 33 11.04 -0.63 -7.92
CA ALA A 33 10.39 -1.93 -7.80
C ALA A 33 10.69 -2.64 -6.46
N LEU A 34 11.82 -2.31 -5.83
CA LEU A 34 12.17 -2.78 -4.48
C LEU A 34 11.40 -2.03 -3.39
N HIS A 35 11.00 -0.78 -3.66
CA HIS A 35 10.14 -0.04 -2.76
C HIS A 35 8.69 -0.50 -2.91
N GLY A 36 8.05 -0.82 -1.79
CA GLY A 36 6.64 -1.18 -1.74
C GLY A 36 5.72 0.01 -2.00
N ASP A 37 4.42 -0.21 -1.82
CA ASP A 37 3.44 0.86 -1.91
C ASP A 37 3.80 2.03 -0.99
N PRO A 38 3.50 3.28 -1.40
CA PRO A 38 3.70 4.43 -0.52
C PRO A 38 2.95 4.23 0.81
N PRO A 39 3.47 4.74 1.93
CA PRO A 39 2.87 4.50 3.24
C PRO A 39 1.45 5.04 3.29
N LEU A 40 0.50 4.18 3.67
CA LEU A 40 -0.86 4.60 4.00
C LEU A 40 -0.88 5.13 5.42
N VAL A 41 -1.12 6.42 5.58
CA VAL A 41 -1.16 7.05 6.90
C VAL A 41 -2.58 7.29 7.36
N TRP A 42 -2.89 6.74 8.54
CA TRP A 42 -4.13 7.00 9.26
C TRP A 42 -3.83 7.87 10.47
N PHE A 43 -4.62 8.92 10.67
CA PHE A 43 -4.48 9.80 11.81
C PHE A 43 -5.85 10.31 12.25
N SER A 44 -5.98 10.66 13.52
CA SER A 44 -7.20 11.27 14.06
C SER A 44 -7.21 12.76 13.72
N PRO A 45 -8.06 13.24 12.78
CA PRO A 45 -8.00 14.62 12.32
C PRO A 45 -8.13 15.61 13.47
N GLU A 46 -9.00 15.33 14.45
CA GLU A 46 -9.23 16.16 15.64
C GLU A 46 -7.99 16.34 16.52
N ARG A 47 -7.12 15.32 16.61
CA ARG A 47 -5.90 15.36 17.44
C ARG A 47 -4.71 15.99 16.74
N VAL A 48 -4.74 16.03 15.41
CA VAL A 48 -3.72 16.69 14.59
C VAL A 48 -4.22 18.02 13.99
N ALA A 49 -5.47 18.41 14.28
CA ALA A 49 -6.14 19.59 13.74
C ALA A 49 -5.57 20.89 14.33
N GLY A 50 -4.37 21.25 13.88
CA GLY A 50 -3.94 22.64 13.84
C GLY A 50 -4.32 23.25 12.49
N PRO A 51 -4.77 24.53 12.43
CA PRO A 51 -5.08 25.19 11.16
C PRO A 51 -3.88 25.17 10.19
N ARG A 52 -2.65 25.23 10.71
CA ARG A 52 -1.42 25.15 9.93
C ARG A 52 -1.20 23.79 9.25
N LEU A 53 -1.44 22.67 9.95
CA LEU A 53 -1.30 21.35 9.33
C LEU A 53 -2.42 21.10 8.31
N ALA A 54 -3.65 21.50 8.63
CA ALA A 54 -4.78 21.35 7.72
C ALA A 54 -4.54 22.08 6.38
N GLU A 55 -4.00 23.30 6.43
CA GLU A 55 -3.56 24.03 5.24
C GLU A 55 -2.42 23.32 4.52
N SER A 56 -1.37 22.90 5.24
CA SER A 56 -0.23 22.18 4.67
C SER A 56 -0.65 20.91 3.92
N LEU A 57 -1.51 20.07 4.53
CA LEU A 57 -2.04 18.87 3.90
C LEU A 57 -2.95 19.19 2.71
N ARG A 58 -3.79 20.23 2.83
CA ARG A 58 -4.67 20.66 1.73
C ARG A 58 -3.86 21.11 0.51
N PHE A 59 -2.87 21.98 0.71
CA PHE A 59 -2.03 22.46 -0.39
C PHE A 59 -1.13 21.34 -0.94
N GLY A 60 -0.53 20.54 -0.07
CA GLY A 60 0.26 19.39 -0.47
C GLY A 60 -0.55 18.37 -1.28
N MET A 61 -1.82 18.14 -0.94
CA MET A 61 -2.66 17.21 -1.69
C MET A 61 -3.06 17.77 -3.07
N LEU A 62 -3.21 19.09 -3.19
CA LEU A 62 -3.40 19.74 -4.50
C LEU A 62 -2.14 19.61 -5.37
N GLU A 63 -0.96 19.86 -4.79
CA GLU A 63 0.33 19.70 -5.46
C GLU A 63 0.54 18.23 -5.90
N LEU A 64 0.29 17.28 -5.00
CA LEU A 64 0.37 15.84 -5.30
C LEU A 64 -0.56 15.47 -6.46
N LYS A 65 -1.80 15.98 -6.45
CA LYS A 65 -2.76 15.75 -7.53
C LYS A 65 -2.25 16.31 -8.86
N GLU A 66 -1.75 17.54 -8.89
CA GLU A 66 -1.23 18.15 -10.12
C GLU A 66 -0.03 17.36 -10.68
N HIS A 67 0.87 16.92 -9.80
CA HIS A 67 1.98 16.05 -10.19
C HIS A 67 1.51 14.69 -10.70
N LEU A 68 0.46 14.11 -10.10
CA LEU A 68 -0.10 12.83 -10.53
C LEU A 68 -0.75 12.95 -11.91
N ASP A 69 -1.59 13.96 -12.12
CA ASP A 69 -2.26 14.23 -13.40
C ASP A 69 -1.19 14.41 -14.50
N THR A 70 -0.18 15.24 -14.23
CA THR A 70 0.95 15.45 -15.17
C THR A 70 1.75 14.16 -15.40
N PHE A 71 1.93 13.33 -14.38
CA PHE A 71 2.64 12.06 -14.50
C PHE A 71 1.88 11.09 -15.41
N LEU A 72 0.55 11.01 -15.28
CA LEU A 72 -0.30 10.17 -16.11
C LEU A 72 -0.27 10.62 -17.57
N ASP A 73 -0.39 11.92 -17.85
CA ASP A 73 -0.26 12.47 -19.21
C ASP A 73 1.10 12.13 -19.83
N ARG A 74 2.18 12.26 -19.06
CA ARG A 74 3.54 11.90 -19.51
C ARG A 74 3.69 10.41 -19.75
N LYS A 75 3.02 9.57 -18.97
CA LYS A 75 3.06 8.11 -19.10
C LYS A 75 2.41 7.70 -20.41
N ASP A 76 1.25 8.27 -20.73
CA ASP A 76 0.56 8.01 -21.99
C ASP A 76 1.35 8.53 -23.19
N HIS A 77 1.96 9.72 -23.07
CA HIS A 77 2.86 10.23 -24.09
C HIS A 77 4.09 9.33 -24.31
N ALA A 78 4.72 8.85 -23.24
CA ALA A 78 5.87 7.95 -23.33
C ALA A 78 5.50 6.60 -23.97
N ALA A 79 4.30 6.09 -23.69
CA ALA A 79 3.77 4.90 -24.36
C ALA A 79 3.62 5.12 -25.87
N GLY A 80 3.06 6.26 -26.30
CA GLY A 80 2.97 6.61 -27.72
C GLY A 80 4.33 6.76 -28.42
N CYS A 81 5.34 7.33 -27.74
CA CYS A 81 6.71 7.37 -28.26
C CYS A 81 7.29 5.95 -28.42
N LEU A 82 7.04 5.07 -27.46
CA LEU A 82 7.51 3.68 -27.52
C LEU A 82 6.86 2.91 -28.68
N ASP A 83 5.56 3.09 -28.91
CA ASP A 83 4.87 2.47 -30.04
C ASP A 83 5.42 2.95 -31.39
N SER A 84 5.77 4.24 -31.46
CA SER A 84 6.43 4.81 -32.65
C SER A 84 7.82 4.20 -32.89
N LEU A 85 8.59 3.96 -31.82
CA LEU A 85 9.89 3.27 -31.89
C LEU A 85 9.72 1.83 -32.38
N LYS A 86 8.72 1.10 -31.88
CA LYS A 86 8.42 -0.27 -32.34
C LYS A 86 8.04 -0.32 -33.83
N ALA A 87 7.31 0.67 -34.31
CA ALA A 87 6.81 0.69 -35.69
C ALA A 87 7.88 1.08 -36.71
N VAL A 88 8.70 2.09 -36.41
CA VAL A 88 9.63 2.69 -37.39
C VAL A 88 11.09 2.38 -37.07
N GLY A 89 11.47 2.32 -35.79
CA GLY A 89 12.83 1.96 -35.37
C GLY A 89 13.92 2.96 -35.79
N ASN A 90 13.59 4.23 -36.00
CA ASN A 90 14.55 5.24 -36.45
C ASN A 90 15.20 6.03 -35.30
N LYS A 91 16.31 6.71 -35.59
CA LYS A 91 17.05 7.51 -34.59
C LYS A 91 16.19 8.58 -33.91
N GLU A 92 15.22 9.17 -34.62
CA GLU A 92 14.32 10.18 -34.06
C GLU A 92 13.41 9.58 -32.98
N SER A 93 12.78 8.44 -33.28
CA SER A 93 11.94 7.71 -32.34
C SER A 93 12.70 7.24 -31.08
N VAL A 94 13.97 6.86 -31.22
CA VAL A 94 14.86 6.56 -30.08
C VAL A 94 15.03 7.78 -29.17
N LEU A 95 15.27 8.95 -29.76
CA LEU A 95 15.44 10.20 -29.00
C LEU A 95 14.14 10.64 -28.33
N ASP A 96 12.99 10.45 -28.98
CA ASP A 96 11.68 10.78 -28.43
C ASP A 96 11.31 9.88 -27.25
N VAL A 97 11.63 8.59 -27.32
CA VAL A 97 11.52 7.68 -26.17
C VAL A 97 12.45 8.13 -25.04
N GLY A 98 13.73 8.41 -25.31
CA GLY A 98 14.65 8.89 -24.28
C GLY A 98 14.17 10.17 -23.59
N ARG A 99 13.66 11.14 -24.37
CA ARG A 99 13.13 12.41 -23.86
C ARG A 99 11.85 12.22 -23.06
N SER A 100 10.92 11.39 -23.53
CA SER A 100 9.65 11.13 -22.84
C SER A 100 9.88 10.39 -21.52
N LEU A 101 10.78 9.39 -21.51
CA LEU A 101 11.18 8.69 -20.28
C LEU A 101 11.85 9.61 -19.27
N TYR A 102 12.75 10.49 -19.70
CA TYR A 102 13.36 11.48 -18.80
C TYR A 102 12.30 12.35 -18.12
N LYS A 103 11.37 12.91 -18.91
CA LYS A 103 10.28 13.75 -18.38
C LYS A 103 9.35 12.96 -17.45
N LEU A 104 9.04 11.71 -17.79
CA LEU A 104 8.19 10.84 -16.98
C LEU A 104 8.82 10.57 -15.61
N HIS A 105 10.10 10.18 -15.57
CA HIS A 105 10.79 9.89 -14.31
C HIS A 105 11.05 11.14 -13.49
N PHE A 106 11.34 12.27 -14.13
CA PHE A 106 11.42 13.56 -13.43
C PHE A 106 10.09 13.92 -12.77
N GLN A 107 8.97 13.70 -13.47
CA GLN A 107 7.64 13.94 -12.89
C GLN A 107 7.31 12.99 -11.74
N LEU A 108 7.74 11.73 -11.83
CA LEU A 108 7.63 10.77 -10.72
C LEU A 108 8.43 11.24 -9.49
N LEU A 109 9.62 11.78 -9.71
CA LEU A 109 10.45 12.33 -8.63
C LEU A 109 9.72 13.49 -7.92
N LEU A 110 9.13 14.43 -8.67
CA LEU A 110 8.33 15.51 -8.08
C LEU A 110 7.12 14.99 -7.29
N LEU A 111 6.44 13.98 -7.83
CA LEU A 111 5.32 13.32 -7.14
C LEU A 111 5.77 12.73 -5.80
N LEU A 112 6.85 11.94 -5.80
CA LEU A 112 7.41 11.33 -4.58
C LEU A 112 7.91 12.37 -3.59
N GLU A 113 8.53 13.45 -4.07
CA GLU A 113 8.99 14.55 -3.22
C GLU A 113 7.82 15.25 -2.53
N SER A 114 6.73 15.56 -3.26
CA SER A 114 5.53 16.18 -2.67
C SER A 114 4.85 15.28 -1.64
N ALA A 115 4.74 13.97 -1.92
CA ALA A 115 4.24 12.99 -0.97
C ALA A 115 5.10 12.93 0.30
N THR A 116 6.42 12.94 0.12
CA THR A 116 7.38 12.92 1.24
C THR A 116 7.26 14.18 2.09
N LYS A 117 7.12 15.37 1.48
CA LYS A 117 6.92 16.64 2.20
C LYS A 117 5.68 16.59 3.09
N MET A 118 4.55 16.10 2.56
CA MET A 118 3.32 15.93 3.34
C MET A 118 3.50 14.92 4.48
N PHE A 119 4.11 13.77 4.19
CA PHE A 119 4.40 12.75 5.19
C PHE A 119 5.25 13.31 6.33
N THR A 120 6.35 14.02 6.01
CA THR A 120 7.21 14.67 6.99
C THR A 120 6.44 15.69 7.82
N ALA A 121 5.62 16.54 7.21
CA ALA A 121 4.81 17.52 7.94
C ALA A 121 3.85 16.85 8.93
N LEU A 122 3.25 15.73 8.53
CA LEU A 122 2.36 14.94 9.38
C LEU A 122 3.13 14.30 10.55
N CYS A 123 4.28 13.65 10.28
CA CYS A 123 5.12 13.05 11.31
C CYS A 123 5.63 14.07 12.33
N SER A 124 6.10 15.25 11.86
CA SER A 124 6.52 16.33 12.74
C SER A 124 5.37 16.80 13.63
N THR A 125 4.18 16.98 13.07
CA THR A 125 3.02 17.42 13.86
C THR A 125 2.57 16.34 14.85
N ALA A 126 2.62 15.07 14.47
CA ALA A 126 2.31 13.97 15.37
C ALA A 126 3.30 13.92 16.55
N HIS A 127 4.58 14.11 16.29
CA HIS A 127 5.62 14.20 17.31
C HIS A 127 5.40 15.39 18.26
N ASP A 128 5.14 16.59 17.72
CA ASP A 128 4.91 17.80 18.51
C ASP A 128 3.68 17.67 19.43
N ASN A 129 2.65 16.95 18.99
CA ASN A 129 1.44 16.66 19.77
C ASN A 129 1.55 15.40 20.64
N GLN A 130 2.73 14.76 20.72
CA GLN A 130 2.97 13.55 21.50
C GLN A 130 1.98 12.42 21.18
N LEU A 131 1.63 12.28 19.89
CA LEU A 131 0.72 11.23 19.45
C LEU A 131 1.43 9.88 19.47
N HIS A 132 0.68 8.86 19.85
CA HIS A 132 1.16 7.49 19.86
C HIS A 132 1.03 6.88 18.46
N ASP A 133 2.14 6.36 17.94
CA ASP A 133 2.15 5.57 16.71
C ASP A 133 1.67 4.15 17.02
N ILE A 134 0.55 3.76 16.40
CA ILE A 134 -0.07 2.43 16.55
C ILE A 134 0.09 1.58 15.28
N SER A 135 0.98 1.97 14.37
CA SER A 135 1.14 1.31 13.07
C SER A 135 1.54 -0.16 13.23
N SER A 136 2.34 -0.48 14.23
CA SER A 136 2.84 -1.84 14.48
C SER A 136 1.70 -2.78 14.92
N GLU A 137 0.81 -2.28 15.77
CA GLU A 137 -0.33 -2.96 16.34
C GLU A 137 -1.37 -3.23 15.25
N VAL A 138 -1.63 -2.23 14.40
CA VAL A 138 -2.52 -2.38 13.24
C VAL A 138 -1.94 -3.38 12.24
N ALA A 139 -0.62 -3.37 12.00
CA ALA A 139 0.01 -4.34 11.11
C ALA A 139 -0.11 -5.78 11.63
N GLN A 140 0.12 -6.00 12.93
CA GLN A 140 -0.05 -7.31 13.57
C GLN A 140 -1.50 -7.79 13.54
N MET A 141 -2.46 -6.89 13.79
CA MET A 141 -3.88 -7.19 13.71
C MET A 141 -4.27 -7.60 12.28
N ARG A 142 -3.82 -6.84 11.26
CA ARG A 142 -4.08 -7.19 9.85
C ARG A 142 -3.48 -8.53 9.46
N GLN A 143 -2.27 -8.84 9.91
CA GLN A 143 -1.64 -10.13 9.67
C GLN A 143 -2.44 -11.27 10.30
N SER A 144 -2.87 -11.09 11.56
CA SER A 144 -3.68 -12.09 12.28
C SER A 144 -5.03 -12.33 11.61
N LEU A 145 -5.67 -11.27 11.11
CA LEU A 145 -6.92 -11.35 10.33
C LEU A 145 -6.71 -12.10 9.00
N SER A 146 -5.61 -11.83 8.30
CA SER A 146 -5.27 -12.53 7.05
C SER A 146 -5.12 -14.04 7.28
N HIS A 147 -4.38 -14.43 8.32
CA HIS A 147 -4.21 -15.85 8.66
C HIS A 147 -5.53 -16.52 9.06
N ALA A 148 -6.35 -15.86 9.90
CA ALA A 148 -7.66 -16.41 10.27
C ALA A 148 -8.61 -16.57 9.07
N GLN A 149 -8.53 -15.67 8.08
CA GLN A 149 -9.29 -15.79 6.85
C GLN A 149 -8.85 -17.00 6.01
N GLU A 150 -7.53 -17.26 5.93
CA GLU A 150 -6.98 -18.44 5.24
C GLU A 150 -7.41 -19.74 5.94
N GLU A 151 -7.29 -19.82 7.27
CA GLU A 151 -7.70 -20.99 8.07
C GLU A 151 -9.21 -21.28 7.96
N GLY A 152 -10.05 -20.24 7.93
CA GLY A 152 -11.50 -20.38 7.77
C GLY A 152 -11.92 -20.99 6.43
N LEU A 153 -11.15 -20.71 5.36
CA LEU A 153 -11.37 -21.28 4.03
C LEU A 153 -10.97 -22.77 3.97
N GLU A 154 -9.93 -23.17 4.71
CA GLU A 154 -9.46 -24.56 4.80
C GLU A 154 -10.38 -25.45 5.65
N SER A 155 -11.05 -24.89 6.67
CA SER A 155 -11.97 -25.64 7.53
C SER A 155 -13.29 -26.06 6.86
N SER A 156 -13.60 -25.51 5.67
CA SER A 156 -14.84 -25.81 4.95
C SER A 156 -14.84 -27.19 4.27
N ASP A 157 -13.69 -27.88 4.18
CA ASP A 157 -13.57 -29.18 3.49
C ASP A 157 -13.33 -30.38 4.42
N GLN A 158 -13.32 -30.19 5.74
CA GLN A 158 -13.15 -31.30 6.67
C GLN A 158 -14.49 -31.77 7.23
N GLY A 159 -14.94 -32.90 6.67
CA GLY A 159 -16.21 -33.56 6.98
C GLY A 159 -16.53 -33.70 8.47
N THR A 160 -17.81 -33.57 8.75
CA THR A 160 -18.51 -33.78 10.03
C THR A 160 -17.86 -34.83 10.95
N PRO A 161 -17.44 -34.48 12.18
CA PRO A 161 -17.20 -35.46 13.21
C PRO A 161 -18.52 -35.79 13.94
N THR A 162 -18.69 -37.09 14.19
CA THR A 162 -19.73 -37.70 15.02
C THR A 162 -19.88 -37.05 16.41
N PRO A 163 -21.11 -36.79 16.89
CA PRO A 163 -21.33 -36.20 18.21
C PRO A 163 -21.25 -37.26 19.33
N THR A 164 -20.28 -37.12 20.23
CA THR A 164 -20.39 -37.62 21.61
C THR A 164 -20.08 -36.46 22.55
N ALA A 165 -21.11 -35.71 22.94
CA ALA A 165 -21.00 -34.61 23.88
C ALA A 165 -21.05 -35.13 25.33
N SER A 166 -19.99 -34.90 26.10
CA SER A 166 -20.12 -34.70 27.55
C SER A 166 -20.45 -33.22 27.79
N PRO A 167 -21.36 -32.87 28.72
CA PRO A 167 -21.72 -31.48 28.94
C PRO A 167 -20.63 -30.83 29.79
N SER A 168 -19.69 -30.15 29.15
CA SER A 168 -18.98 -29.06 29.82
C SER A 168 -19.99 -27.90 29.96
N PRO A 169 -20.04 -27.21 31.12
CA PRO A 169 -20.95 -26.09 31.28
C PRO A 169 -20.64 -25.05 30.19
N SER A 170 -21.61 -24.79 29.32
CA SER A 170 -21.50 -23.74 28.31
C SER A 170 -21.25 -22.43 29.05
N PRO A 171 -20.16 -21.70 28.77
CA PRO A 171 -19.86 -20.45 29.45
C PRO A 171 -21.03 -19.48 29.23
N LEU A 172 -21.37 -18.72 30.28
CA LEU A 172 -22.40 -17.69 30.20
C LEU A 172 -21.96 -16.62 29.19
N PRO A 173 -22.90 -15.98 28.45
CA PRO A 173 -22.58 -14.92 27.47
C PRO A 173 -21.65 -13.84 28.04
N ASP A 174 -21.92 -13.37 29.26
CA ASP A 174 -21.12 -12.34 29.94
C ASP A 174 -19.66 -12.75 30.18
N GLN A 175 -19.40 -14.05 30.41
CA GLN A 175 -18.04 -14.56 30.58
C GLN A 175 -17.30 -14.67 29.24
N THR A 176 -18.02 -15.01 28.15
CA THR A 176 -17.40 -15.02 26.81
C THR A 176 -17.03 -13.63 26.34
N GLU A 177 -17.85 -12.62 26.63
CA GLU A 177 -17.53 -11.22 26.34
C GLU A 177 -16.30 -10.76 27.14
N ALA A 178 -16.27 -11.02 28.46
CA ALA A 178 -15.16 -10.64 29.32
C ALA A 178 -13.82 -11.26 28.86
N THR A 179 -13.81 -12.55 28.51
CA THR A 179 -12.61 -13.23 28.01
C THR A 179 -12.17 -12.67 26.65
N LEU A 180 -13.10 -12.37 25.73
CA LEU A 180 -12.72 -11.74 24.46
C LEU A 180 -12.11 -10.36 24.68
N VAL A 181 -12.68 -9.56 25.57
CA VAL A 181 -12.16 -8.23 25.93
C VAL A 181 -10.75 -8.32 26.52
N GLU A 182 -10.49 -9.28 27.40
CA GLU A 182 -9.15 -9.53 27.96
C GLU A 182 -8.14 -9.88 26.86
N LEU A 183 -8.48 -10.80 25.94
CA LEU A 183 -7.62 -11.17 24.82
C LEU A 183 -7.31 -9.98 23.90
N LEU A 184 -8.29 -9.09 23.67
CA LEU A 184 -8.12 -7.87 22.87
C LEU A 184 -7.24 -6.84 23.59
N GLN A 185 -7.43 -6.66 24.90
CA GLN A 185 -6.61 -5.76 25.74
C GLN A 185 -5.15 -6.21 25.80
N ASP A 186 -4.92 -7.51 25.82
CA ASP A 186 -3.58 -8.11 25.81
C ASP A 186 -2.97 -8.20 24.40
N THR A 187 -3.63 -7.63 23.38
CA THR A 187 -3.19 -7.67 21.97
C THR A 187 -3.01 -9.08 21.39
N GLN A 188 -3.69 -10.07 21.97
CA GLN A 188 -3.63 -11.47 21.54
C GLN A 188 -4.58 -11.72 20.36
N TRP A 189 -4.34 -11.04 19.23
CA TRP A 189 -5.23 -11.00 18.07
C TRP A 189 -5.61 -12.39 17.54
N HIS A 190 -4.65 -13.30 17.38
CA HIS A 190 -4.92 -14.66 16.90
C HIS A 190 -5.83 -15.45 17.87
N SER A 191 -5.51 -15.43 19.17
CA SER A 191 -6.32 -16.07 20.21
C SER A 191 -7.73 -15.47 20.28
N ALA A 192 -7.84 -14.13 20.19
CA ALA A 192 -9.11 -13.41 20.19
C ALA A 192 -9.98 -13.81 18.99
N LEU A 193 -9.40 -13.89 17.79
CA LEU A 193 -10.11 -14.28 16.57
C LEU A 193 -10.59 -15.74 16.64
N HIS A 194 -9.72 -16.66 17.06
CA HIS A 194 -10.09 -18.07 17.24
C HIS A 194 -11.19 -18.23 18.29
N PHE A 195 -11.09 -17.51 19.42
CA PHE A 195 -12.11 -17.50 20.46
C PHE A 195 -13.45 -16.95 19.97
N ALA A 196 -13.44 -15.83 19.25
CA ALA A 196 -14.64 -15.24 18.66
C ALA A 196 -15.30 -16.19 17.65
N HIS A 197 -14.51 -16.86 16.80
CA HIS A 197 -15.01 -17.83 15.83
C HIS A 197 -15.67 -19.05 16.50
N HIS A 198 -15.02 -19.62 17.54
CA HIS A 198 -15.55 -20.77 18.27
C HIS A 198 -16.86 -20.46 19.00
N ASN A 199 -17.01 -19.22 19.49
CA ASN A 199 -18.19 -18.79 20.25
C ASN A 199 -19.22 -18.05 19.39
N ARG A 200 -19.13 -18.08 18.05
CA ARG A 200 -19.98 -17.30 17.12
C ARG A 200 -21.49 -17.41 17.42
N GLY A 201 -21.96 -18.58 17.86
CA GLY A 201 -23.38 -18.82 18.18
C GLY A 201 -23.88 -18.20 19.49
N MET A 202 -22.98 -17.67 20.33
CA MET A 202 -23.31 -17.03 21.62
C MET A 202 -23.50 -15.51 21.50
N TRP A 203 -23.08 -14.91 20.38
CA TRP A 203 -23.18 -13.47 20.17
C TRP A 203 -24.59 -13.12 19.65
N PRO A 204 -25.24 -12.10 20.22
CA PRO A 204 -26.51 -11.62 19.69
C PRO A 204 -26.35 -11.21 18.23
N SER A 205 -27.29 -11.62 17.37
CA SER A 205 -27.21 -11.42 15.91
C SER A 205 -27.41 -9.96 15.46
N GLU A 206 -27.45 -9.01 16.38
CA GLU A 206 -27.59 -7.58 16.11
C GLU A 206 -26.33 -6.83 16.58
N LEU A 207 -25.37 -6.75 15.65
CA LEU A 207 -24.34 -5.72 15.58
C LEU A 207 -24.26 -5.23 14.14
#